data_AF-A0A1M5R369-F1
#
_entry.id   AF-A0A1M5R369-F1
#
_cell.length_a   1.000
_cell.length_b   1.000
_cell.length_c   1.000
_cell.angle_alpha   90.00
_cell.angle_beta   90.00
_cell.angle_gamma   90.00
#
_symmetry.space_group_name_H-M   'P 1'
#
loop_
_entity.id
_entity.type
_entity.pdbx_description
1 polymer ?
#
loop_
_entity_poly.entity_id
_entity_poly.type
_entity_poly.pdbx_seq_one_letter_code
_entity_poly.pdbx_strand_id
1 'polypeptide(L)'
;MYLNQKICTKCGGKCCKYFPGIALPKDFGNSKEEIFKNLSIALKSGKWCIDWIDRNKNLYYVRPSIKGKEGILFDNSISGKCTFLTDKGCNLIPNNRPTGCLLLEPIEFGNCIPHLDRFEAAKQWKQYLEILFNAAIEAEKVDIEF
;
A
#
# COMPACT_ATOMS: atom_id res chain seq x y z
N MET A 1 -16.33 -5.12 -1.60
CA MET A 1 -15.69 -4.23 -0.60
C MET A 1 -16.37 -4.47 0.73
N TYR A 2 -15.62 -4.60 1.82
CA TYR A 2 -16.14 -4.93 3.16
C TYR A 2 -16.04 -3.77 4.17
N LEU A 3 -15.91 -2.53 3.69
CA LEU A 3 -15.71 -1.38 4.56
C LEU A 3 -16.90 -1.16 5.51
N ASN A 4 -16.68 -1.37 6.80
CA ASN A 4 -17.68 -1.09 7.84
C ASN A 4 -17.11 -0.09 8.86
N GLN A 5 -17.42 1.19 8.68
CA GLN A 5 -16.87 2.26 9.51
C GLN A 5 -17.27 2.12 10.99
N LYS A 6 -18.45 1.59 11.31
CA LYS A 6 -18.87 1.38 12.71
C LYS A 6 -17.94 0.38 13.40
N ILE A 7 -17.65 -0.76 12.76
CA ILE A 7 -16.75 -1.77 13.33
C ILE A 7 -15.30 -1.26 13.34
N CYS A 8 -14.84 -0.63 12.26
CA CYS A 8 -13.47 -0.10 12.16
C CYS A 8 -13.17 1.00 13.20
N THR A 9 -14.13 1.89 13.49
CA THR A 9 -13.96 2.93 14.52
C THR A 9 -13.84 2.31 15.89
N LYS A 10 -14.67 1.32 16.23
CA LYS A 10 -14.58 0.58 17.50
C LYS A 10 -13.23 -0.13 17.68
N CYS A 11 -12.67 -0.69 16.60
CA CYS A 11 -11.38 -1.40 16.68
C CYS A 11 -10.16 -0.46 16.71
N GLY A 12 -10.33 0.84 16.46
CA GLY A 12 -9.25 1.83 16.51
C GLY A 12 -8.10 1.54 15.54
N GLY A 13 -8.40 0.91 14.40
CA GLY A 13 -7.42 0.61 13.36
C GLY A 13 -6.37 -0.44 13.76
N LYS A 14 -6.74 -1.47 14.53
CA LYS A 14 -5.83 -2.59 14.88
C LYS A 14 -5.04 -3.14 13.69
N CYS A 15 -5.69 -3.36 12.54
CA CYS A 15 -5.01 -3.77 11.31
C CYS A 15 -3.93 -2.77 10.87
N CYS A 16 -4.28 -1.48 10.81
CA CYS A 16 -3.35 -0.40 10.46
C CYS A 16 -2.22 -0.18 11.48
N LYS A 17 -2.36 -0.66 12.72
CA LYS A 17 -1.27 -0.63 13.72
C LYS A 17 -0.28 -1.78 13.55
N TYR A 18 -0.72 -2.89 12.97
CA TYR A 18 0.09 -4.09 12.79
C TYR A 18 0.83 -4.10 11.46
N PHE A 19 0.13 -3.88 10.35
CA PHE A 19 0.74 -3.89 9.02
C PHE A 19 -0.04 -2.97 8.05
N PRO A 20 0.63 -2.09 7.29
CA PRO A 20 -0.03 -1.29 6.27
C PRO A 20 -0.69 -2.15 5.18
N GLY A 21 -1.79 -1.66 4.62
CA GLY A 21 -2.55 -2.42 3.61
C GLY A 21 -1.77 -2.73 2.34
N ILE A 22 -2.32 -3.61 1.51
CA ILE A 22 -1.68 -4.06 0.27
C ILE A 22 -2.35 -3.36 -0.92
N ALA A 23 -1.56 -2.76 -1.80
CA ALA A 23 -2.07 -2.17 -3.03
C ALA A 23 -1.86 -3.09 -4.24
N LEU A 24 -2.81 -3.08 -5.15
CA LEU A 24 -2.76 -3.74 -6.45
C LEU A 24 -2.46 -2.72 -7.55
N PRO A 25 -2.01 -3.13 -8.74
CA PRO A 25 -1.78 -2.21 -9.85
C PRO A 25 -3.00 -1.32 -10.15
N LYS A 26 -4.21 -1.90 -10.13
CA LYS A 26 -5.47 -1.17 -10.36
C LYS A 26 -5.76 -0.03 -9.36
N ASP A 27 -5.12 -0.04 -8.19
CA ASP A 27 -5.26 1.07 -7.22
C ASP A 27 -4.56 2.34 -7.72
N PHE A 28 -3.71 2.22 -8.74
CA PHE A 28 -2.99 3.31 -9.39
C PHE A 28 -3.49 3.64 -10.79
N GLY A 29 -4.49 2.94 -11.33
CA GLY A 29 -5.05 3.24 -12.65
C GLY A 29 -5.47 2.00 -13.43
N ASN A 30 -6.15 2.23 -14.55
CA ASN A 30 -6.66 1.17 -15.43
C ASN A 30 -5.74 0.92 -16.64
N SER A 31 -4.77 1.79 -16.90
CA SER A 31 -3.76 1.65 -17.96
C SER A 31 -2.35 1.62 -17.39
N LYS A 32 -1.38 1.11 -18.17
CA LYS A 32 0.03 1.08 -17.79
C LYS A 32 0.58 2.49 -17.53
N GLU A 33 0.16 3.45 -18.33
CA GLU A 33 0.56 4.86 -18.25
C GLU A 33 -0.01 5.51 -16.99
N GLU A 34 -1.29 5.26 -16.67
CA GLU A 34 -1.90 5.74 -15.43
C GLU A 34 -1.21 5.14 -14.20
N ILE A 35 -0.97 3.82 -14.22
CA ILE A 35 -0.29 3.11 -13.14
C ILE A 35 1.10 3.71 -12.92
N PHE A 36 1.89 3.89 -13.98
CA PHE A 36 3.23 4.49 -13.87
C PHE A 36 3.17 5.89 -13.27
N LYS A 37 2.31 6.78 -13.81
CA LYS A 37 2.19 8.17 -13.35
C LYS A 37 1.78 8.24 -11.87
N ASN A 38 0.70 7.56 -11.51
CA ASN A 38 0.14 7.65 -10.16
C ASN A 38 1.01 6.92 -9.13
N LEU A 39 1.64 5.80 -9.50
CA LEU A 39 2.60 5.12 -8.63
C LEU A 39 3.83 6.00 -8.38
N SER A 40 4.37 6.66 -9.40
CA SER A 40 5.52 7.56 -9.25
C SER A 40 5.21 8.70 -8.28
N ILE A 41 4.03 9.33 -8.41
CA ILE A 41 3.55 10.36 -7.47
C ILE A 41 3.41 9.80 -6.05
N ALA A 42 2.84 8.60 -5.92
CA ALA A 42 2.64 7.96 -4.63
C ALA A 42 3.99 7.64 -3.94
N LEU A 43 4.94 7.07 -4.65
CA LEU A 43 6.29 6.77 -4.15
C LEU A 43 7.05 8.05 -3.79
N LYS A 44 7.02 9.08 -4.65
CA LYS A 44 7.65 10.39 -4.42
C LYS A 44 7.09 11.11 -3.18
N SER A 45 5.83 10.87 -2.82
CA SER A 45 5.24 11.40 -1.58
C SER A 45 5.90 10.86 -0.29
N GLY A 46 6.68 9.79 -0.40
CA GLY A 46 7.28 9.07 0.72
C GLY A 46 6.30 8.23 1.55
N LYS A 47 4.99 8.34 1.30
CA LYS A 47 3.93 7.64 2.06
C LYS A 47 3.63 6.23 1.55
N TRP A 48 4.32 5.80 0.50
CA TRP A 48 4.21 4.49 -0.11
C TRP A 48 5.59 3.91 -0.35
N CYS A 49 5.69 2.58 -0.32
CA CYS A 49 6.92 1.85 -0.57
C CYS A 49 6.64 0.53 -1.30
N ILE A 50 7.70 -0.03 -1.85
CA ILE A 50 7.75 -1.35 -2.49
C ILE A 50 8.28 -2.35 -1.46
N ASP A 51 7.54 -3.44 -1.28
CA ASP A 51 7.86 -4.58 -0.42
C ASP A 51 8.05 -5.82 -1.32
N TRP A 52 8.59 -6.91 -0.77
CA TRP A 52 8.85 -8.14 -1.51
C TRP A 52 8.60 -9.39 -0.69
N ILE A 53 8.11 -10.43 -1.39
CA ILE A 53 8.03 -11.79 -0.86
C ILE A 53 9.32 -12.54 -1.18
N ASP A 54 9.78 -12.44 -2.43
CA ASP A 54 10.98 -13.14 -2.92
C ASP A 54 11.60 -12.35 -4.09
N ARG A 55 12.78 -11.77 -3.84
CA ARG A 55 13.50 -10.97 -4.85
C ARG A 55 14.00 -11.81 -6.02
N ASN A 56 14.38 -13.07 -5.76
CA ASN A 56 14.90 -13.97 -6.80
C ASN A 56 13.81 -14.37 -7.80
N LYS A 57 12.54 -14.32 -7.38
CA LYS A 57 11.37 -14.63 -8.23
C LYS A 57 10.67 -13.40 -8.77
N ASN A 58 11.22 -12.20 -8.52
CA ASN A 58 10.61 -10.91 -8.83
C ASN A 58 9.19 -10.76 -8.28
N LEU A 59 8.99 -11.15 -7.01
CA LEU A 59 7.71 -11.03 -6.31
C LEU A 59 7.72 -9.81 -5.40
N TYR A 60 7.41 -8.67 -6.00
CA TYR A 60 7.30 -7.36 -5.34
C TYR A 60 5.86 -6.87 -5.32
N TYR A 61 5.50 -6.04 -4.36
CA TYR A 61 4.18 -5.41 -4.27
C TYR A 61 4.27 -4.04 -3.58
N VAL A 62 3.24 -3.22 -3.73
CA VAL A 62 3.19 -1.88 -3.14
C VAL A 62 2.35 -1.87 -1.87
N ARG A 63 2.78 -1.12 -0.86
CA ARG A 63 2.01 -0.83 0.35
C ARG A 63 2.26 0.59 0.85
N PRO A 64 1.39 1.16 1.71
CA PRO A 64 1.73 2.36 2.43
C PRO A 64 2.97 2.16 3.31
N SER A 65 3.69 3.25 3.54
CA SER A 65 4.86 3.25 4.42
C SER A 65 4.47 3.05 5.87
N ILE A 66 5.39 2.46 6.64
CA ILE A 66 5.32 2.44 8.09
C ILE A 66 5.70 3.85 8.60
N LYS A 67 5.02 4.30 9.64
CA LYS A 67 5.30 5.57 10.29
C LYS A 67 6.73 5.61 10.82
N GLY A 68 7.49 6.64 10.46
CA GLY A 68 8.92 6.78 10.73
C GLY A 68 9.83 6.16 9.65
N LYS A 69 9.25 5.58 8.59
CA LYS A 69 9.96 5.02 7.44
C LYS A 69 9.54 5.67 6.12
N GLU A 70 8.84 6.80 6.18
CA GLU A 70 8.47 7.55 5.01
C GLU A 70 9.71 7.95 4.19
N GLY A 71 9.61 7.88 2.86
CA GLY A 71 10.73 8.15 1.94
C GLY A 71 11.61 6.93 1.63
N ILE A 72 11.50 5.83 2.37
CA ILE A 72 12.20 4.57 2.03
C ILE A 72 11.40 3.86 0.93
N LEU A 73 11.95 3.82 -0.30
CA LEU A 73 11.27 3.23 -1.45
C LEU A 73 11.16 1.70 -1.39
N PHE A 74 12.16 1.01 -0.85
CA PHE A 74 12.16 -0.45 -0.70
C PHE A 74 12.23 -0.83 0.77
N ASP A 75 11.17 -1.42 1.30
CA ASP A 75 11.06 -1.78 2.72
C ASP A 75 10.27 -3.08 2.91
N ASN A 76 10.91 -4.11 3.47
CA ASN A 76 10.29 -5.40 3.80
C ASN A 76 10.04 -5.61 5.30
N SER A 77 9.94 -4.52 6.05
CA SER A 77 9.61 -4.56 7.48
C SER A 77 8.36 -5.38 7.75
N ILE A 78 8.44 -6.30 8.71
CA ILE A 78 7.39 -7.30 8.97
C ILE A 78 6.18 -6.78 9.77
N SER A 79 6.31 -5.62 10.43
CA SER A 79 5.21 -4.97 11.17
C SER A 79 5.49 -3.49 11.39
N GLY A 80 4.42 -2.72 11.61
CA GLY A 80 4.48 -1.30 11.96
C GLY A 80 3.17 -0.56 11.73
N LYS A 81 3.04 0.60 12.38
CA LYS A 81 1.88 1.48 12.21
C LYS A 81 1.90 2.12 10.83
N CYS A 82 0.80 2.02 10.09
CA CYS A 82 0.61 2.70 8.80
C CYS A 82 0.72 4.21 8.93
N THR A 83 1.44 4.86 8.00
CA THR A 83 1.60 6.32 7.94
C THR A 83 0.26 7.07 7.85
N PHE A 84 -0.75 6.47 7.21
CA PHE A 84 -2.08 7.07 7.07
C PHE A 84 -2.98 6.93 8.31
N LEU A 85 -2.57 6.20 9.35
CA LEU A 85 -3.37 6.05 10.57
C LEU A 85 -3.19 7.25 11.51
N THR A 86 -4.29 8.01 11.68
CA THR A 86 -4.42 9.10 12.66
C THR A 86 -5.26 8.66 13.86
N ASP A 87 -5.39 9.54 14.86
CA ASP A 87 -6.24 9.30 16.02
C ASP A 87 -7.74 9.32 15.67
N LYS A 88 -8.10 9.92 14.52
CA LYS A 88 -9.46 9.92 13.95
C LYS A 88 -9.69 8.76 12.97
N GLY A 89 -8.73 7.85 12.82
CA GLY A 89 -8.75 6.76 11.84
C GLY A 89 -7.89 7.03 10.61
N CYS A 90 -8.14 6.29 9.53
CA CYS A 90 -7.35 6.41 8.30
C CYS A 90 -7.60 7.75 7.60
N ASN A 91 -6.53 8.47 7.26
CA ASN A 91 -6.57 9.74 6.54
C ASN A 91 -6.93 9.59 5.04
N LEU A 92 -6.90 8.36 4.51
CA LEU A 92 -7.37 8.10 3.16
C LEU A 92 -8.91 7.98 3.15
N ILE A 93 -9.53 8.72 2.25
CA ILE A 93 -10.93 8.50 1.88
C ILE A 93 -11.11 7.07 1.37
N PRO A 94 -12.29 6.45 1.55
CA PRO A 94 -12.53 5.05 1.19
C PRO A 94 -11.99 4.63 -0.19
N ASN A 95 -12.26 5.41 -1.24
CA ASN A 95 -11.88 5.08 -2.61
C ASN A 95 -10.36 5.18 -2.89
N ASN A 96 -9.60 5.83 -2.00
CA ASN A 96 -8.14 5.96 -2.14
C ASN A 96 -7.41 4.93 -1.27
N ARG A 97 -8.14 4.07 -0.54
CA ARG A 97 -7.51 3.04 0.28
C ARG A 97 -7.04 1.89 -0.61
N PRO A 98 -5.88 1.28 -0.31
CA PRO A 98 -5.40 0.10 -1.02
C PRO A 98 -6.48 -0.98 -1.09
N THR A 99 -6.54 -1.74 -2.19
CA THR A 99 -7.50 -2.84 -2.35
C THR A 99 -7.47 -3.80 -1.16
N GLY A 100 -6.30 -4.12 -0.62
CA GLY A 100 -6.16 -4.97 0.57
C GLY A 100 -6.89 -4.43 1.80
N CYS A 101 -6.94 -3.11 1.99
CA CYS A 101 -7.74 -2.49 3.06
C CYS A 101 -9.26 -2.66 2.84
N LEU A 102 -9.70 -2.62 1.58
CA LEU A 102 -11.11 -2.72 1.18
C LEU A 102 -11.62 -4.18 1.16
N LEU A 103 -10.70 -5.13 1.07
CA LEU A 103 -10.93 -6.57 1.11
C LEU A 103 -10.68 -7.19 2.50
N LEU A 104 -10.43 -6.38 3.53
CA LEU A 104 -10.45 -6.84 4.93
C LEU A 104 -11.89 -6.88 5.42
N GLU A 105 -12.41 -8.07 5.66
CA GLU A 105 -13.72 -8.27 6.23
C GLU A 105 -13.68 -8.04 7.75
N PRO A 106 -14.42 -7.04 8.27
CA PRO A 106 -14.39 -6.71 9.69
C PRO A 106 -15.31 -7.64 10.49
N ILE A 107 -14.77 -8.25 11.55
CA ILE A 107 -15.53 -9.09 12.48
C ILE A 107 -15.77 -8.30 13.78
N GLU A 108 -17.03 -8.08 14.13
CA GLU A 108 -17.40 -7.47 15.41
C GLU A 108 -16.97 -8.44 16.52
N PHE A 109 -15.97 -8.05 17.32
CA PHE A 109 -15.30 -8.86 18.36
C PHE A 109 -14.25 -9.88 17.90
N GLY A 110 -13.77 -9.81 16.65
CA GLY A 110 -12.73 -10.71 16.13
C GLY A 110 -11.58 -10.01 15.42
N ASN A 111 -10.67 -10.81 14.85
CA ASN A 111 -9.70 -10.34 13.87
C ASN A 111 -10.40 -10.20 12.51
N CYS A 112 -9.97 -9.21 11.71
CA CYS A 112 -10.46 -9.08 10.33
C CYS A 112 -9.98 -10.26 9.49
N ILE A 113 -10.80 -10.70 8.54
CA ILE A 113 -10.46 -11.77 7.60
C ILE A 113 -9.91 -11.11 6.32
N PRO A 114 -8.64 -11.34 5.95
CA PRO A 114 -8.08 -10.83 4.70
C PRO A 114 -8.55 -11.69 3.52
N HIS A 115 -9.13 -11.05 2.51
CA HIS A 115 -9.47 -11.67 1.22
C HIS A 115 -8.45 -11.36 0.11
N LEU A 116 -7.32 -10.75 0.48
CA LEU A 116 -6.15 -10.55 -0.38
C LEU A 116 -4.90 -10.83 0.45
N ASP A 117 -4.05 -11.72 -0.05
CA ASP A 117 -2.74 -11.97 0.53
C ASP A 117 -1.61 -11.28 -0.27
N ARG A 118 -0.43 -11.22 0.35
CA ARG A 118 0.75 -10.56 -0.22
C ARG A 118 1.31 -11.29 -1.45
N PHE A 119 1.16 -12.60 -1.53
CA PHE A 119 1.67 -13.40 -2.63
C PHE A 119 0.83 -13.19 -3.89
N GLU A 120 -0.49 -13.13 -3.75
CA GLU A 120 -1.40 -12.81 -4.84
C GLU A 120 -1.19 -11.38 -5.35
N ALA A 121 -1.03 -10.41 -4.44
CA ALA A 121 -0.67 -9.05 -4.85
C ALA A 121 0.67 -9.00 -5.61
N ALA A 122 1.69 -9.71 -5.12
CA ALA A 122 2.99 -9.76 -5.78
C ALA A 122 2.92 -10.42 -7.18
N LYS A 123 2.08 -11.44 -7.36
CA LYS A 123 1.81 -12.03 -8.68
C LYS A 123 1.18 -11.05 -9.64
N GLN A 124 0.24 -10.23 -9.18
CA GLN A 124 -0.39 -9.23 -10.03
C GLN A 124 0.60 -8.12 -10.42
N TRP A 125 1.41 -7.64 -9.47
CA TRP A 125 2.48 -6.68 -9.74
C TRP A 125 3.58 -7.22 -10.66
N LYS A 126 3.81 -8.54 -10.69
CA LYS A 126 4.82 -9.16 -11.55
C LYS A 126 4.64 -8.82 -13.04
N GLN A 127 3.40 -8.63 -13.51
CA GLN A 127 3.11 -8.21 -14.89
C GLN A 127 3.47 -6.75 -15.17
N TYR A 128 3.69 -5.96 -14.13
CA TYR A 128 4.01 -4.54 -14.15
C TYR A 128 5.40 -4.26 -13.55
N LEU A 129 6.27 -5.27 -13.50
CA LEU A 129 7.57 -5.18 -12.81
C LEU A 129 8.44 -4.03 -13.34
N GLU A 130 8.47 -3.84 -14.66
CA GLU A 130 9.17 -2.73 -15.30
C GLU A 130 8.60 -1.37 -14.86
N ILE A 131 7.28 -1.23 -14.83
CA ILE A 131 6.60 0.00 -14.37
C ILE A 131 6.89 0.26 -12.89
N LEU A 132 6.88 -0.78 -12.05
CA LEU A 132 7.17 -0.70 -10.63
C LEU A 132 8.57 -0.12 -10.39
N PHE A 133 9.58 -0.65 -11.08
CA PHE A 133 10.96 -0.17 -10.93
C PHE A 133 11.20 1.19 -11.59
N ASN A 134 10.64 1.43 -12.77
CA ASN A 134 10.74 2.74 -13.41
C ASN A 134 10.07 3.84 -12.56
N ALA A 135 8.96 3.54 -11.90
CA ALA A 135 8.31 4.48 -10.99
C ALA A 135 9.14 4.75 -9.73
N ALA A 136 9.86 3.74 -9.23
CA ALA A 136 10.80 3.93 -8.12
C ALA A 136 11.97 4.83 -8.53
N ILE A 137 12.57 4.58 -9.70
CA ILE A 137 13.63 5.43 -10.27
C ILE A 137 13.14 6.86 -10.46
N GLU A 138 11.92 7.04 -10.98
CA GLU A 138 11.30 8.36 -11.13
C GLU A 138 11.13 9.08 -9.79
N ALA A 139 10.75 8.36 -8.74
CA ALA A 139 10.57 8.91 -7.40
C ALA A 139 11.89 9.35 -6.73
N GLU A 140 13.04 8.81 -7.13
CA GLU A 140 14.36 9.21 -6.63
C GLU A 140 14.92 10.46 -7.34
N LYS A 141 14.35 10.85 -8.48
CA LYS A 141 14.82 12.05 -9.19
C LYS A 141 14.56 13.29 -8.33
N VAL A 142 15.65 13.97 -7.99
CA VAL A 142 15.62 15.27 -7.32
C VAL A 142 15.17 16.30 -8.34
N ASP A 143 14.09 17.03 -8.04
CA ASP A 143 13.75 18.24 -8.79
C ASP A 143 14.81 19.30 -8.40
N ILE A 144 15.79 19.52 -9.26
CA ILE A 144 16.70 20.65 -9.11
C ILE A 144 15.94 21.88 -9.60
N GLU A 145 15.35 22.62 -8.66
CA GLU A 145 14.88 23.98 -8.93
C GLU A 145 16.12 24.88 -9.11
N PHE A 146 16.30 25.42 -10.32
CA PHE A 146 17.28 26.47 -10.63
C PHE A 146 16.67 27.86 -10.40
#